data_AF-A0A0F9LGH7-F1
#
_entry.id   AF-A0A0F9LGH7-F1
#
_cell.length_a   1.000
_cell.length_b   1.000
_cell.length_c   1.000
_cell.angle_alpha   90.00
_cell.angle_beta   90.00
_cell.angle_gamma   90.00
#
_symmetry.space_group_name_H-M   'P 1'
#
loop_
_entity.id
_entity.type
_entity.pdbx_description
1 polymer ?
#
loop_
_entity_poly.entity_id
_entity_poly.type
_entity_poly.pdbx_seq_one_letter_code
_entity_poly.pdbx_strand_id
1 'polypeptide(L)'
;MIYLKQLKSVLIHKWHVFQAGKLTGVPLWRLIIHDWSKFTPTELFGYADNAGGSTDKERWAKAWLHHFHLNPHHSEHHILSWCGNLEFYDEIGQGIAPFVTLRPMPETYVREMIADMMATSKRVIGSYDIAHWLNQNGPKMHLHDETIALIDKVMKEIGYATYTDNCDWTWIWPEITAETTI
;
A
#
# COMPACT_ATOMS: atom_id res chain seq x y z
N MET A 1 19.45 -20.15 -9.10
CA MET A 1 18.69 -20.47 -7.86
C MET A 1 17.91 -19.27 -7.30
N ILE A 2 18.46 -18.05 -7.31
CA ILE A 2 17.79 -16.86 -6.73
C ILE A 2 16.46 -16.52 -7.40
N TYR A 3 16.36 -16.59 -8.73
CA TYR A 3 15.11 -16.33 -9.47
C TYR A 3 13.98 -17.32 -9.12
N LEU A 4 14.30 -18.59 -8.87
CA LEU A 4 13.31 -19.57 -8.41
C LEU A 4 12.83 -19.27 -6.98
N LYS A 5 13.74 -18.80 -6.11
CA LYS A 5 13.36 -18.32 -4.77
C LYS A 5 12.46 -17.09 -4.86
N GLN A 6 12.77 -16.15 -5.74
CA GLN A 6 11.96 -14.96 -5.99
C GLN A 6 10.57 -15.34 -6.53
N LEU A 7 10.50 -16.23 -7.51
CA LEU A 7 9.24 -16.73 -8.05
C LEU A 7 8.39 -17.40 -6.96
N LYS A 8 8.99 -18.30 -6.17
CA LYS A 8 8.31 -18.95 -5.04
C LYS A 8 7.81 -17.93 -4.02
N SER A 9 8.63 -16.92 -3.72
CA SER A 9 8.30 -15.81 -2.82
C SER A 9 7.07 -15.04 -3.30
N VAL A 10 7.00 -14.68 -4.59
CA VAL A 10 5.85 -13.99 -5.19
C VAL A 10 4.59 -14.86 -5.15
N LEU A 11 4.70 -16.15 -5.47
CA LEU A 11 3.53 -17.05 -5.47
C LEU A 11 2.96 -17.27 -4.06
N ILE A 12 3.81 -17.41 -3.04
CA ILE A 12 3.38 -17.51 -1.65
C ILE A 12 2.69 -16.21 -1.21
N HIS A 13 3.24 -15.05 -1.58
CA HIS A 13 2.62 -13.76 -1.29
C HIS A 13 1.23 -13.64 -1.92
N LYS A 14 1.12 -13.87 -3.23
CA LYS A 14 -0.17 -13.86 -3.95
C LYS A 14 -1.20 -14.82 -3.35
N TRP A 15 -0.78 -15.99 -2.86
CA TRP A 15 -1.67 -16.91 -2.17
C TRP A 15 -2.24 -16.31 -0.88
N HIS A 16 -1.40 -15.67 -0.07
CA HIS A 16 -1.85 -15.01 1.15
C HIS A 16 -2.73 -13.79 0.87
N VAL A 17 -2.42 -13.01 -0.17
CA VAL A 17 -3.29 -11.92 -0.63
C VAL A 17 -4.64 -12.46 -1.09
N PHE A 18 -4.68 -13.59 -1.80
CA PHE A 18 -5.94 -14.23 -2.16
C PHE A 18 -6.78 -14.64 -0.94
N GLN A 19 -6.15 -15.18 0.11
CA GLN A 19 -6.87 -15.54 1.33
C GLN A 19 -7.39 -14.32 2.08
N ALA A 20 -6.54 -13.31 2.30
CA ALA A 20 -6.90 -12.07 2.98
C ALA A 20 -7.91 -11.25 2.16
N GLY A 21 -7.79 -11.25 0.84
CA GLY A 21 -8.68 -10.55 -0.09
C GLY A 21 -10.13 -11.03 -0.06
N LYS A 22 -10.35 -12.32 0.20
CA LYS A 22 -11.70 -12.85 0.45
C LYS A 22 -12.32 -12.28 1.73
N LEU A 23 -11.49 -12.00 2.74
CA LEU A 23 -11.93 -11.40 4.00
C LEU A 23 -12.18 -9.90 3.83
N THR A 24 -11.32 -9.18 3.11
CA THR A 24 -11.47 -7.73 2.88
C THR A 24 -12.45 -7.38 1.76
N GLY A 25 -13.02 -8.36 1.05
CA GLY A 25 -14.04 -8.13 0.02
C GLY A 25 -13.50 -7.66 -1.34
N VAL A 26 -12.24 -7.96 -1.66
CA VAL A 26 -11.65 -7.63 -2.97
C VAL A 26 -12.30 -8.49 -4.07
N PRO A 27 -12.64 -7.91 -5.24
CA PRO A 27 -13.15 -8.68 -6.37
C PRO A 27 -12.19 -9.81 -6.78
N LEU A 28 -12.74 -11.00 -7.03
CA LEU A 28 -11.96 -12.21 -7.30
C LEU A 28 -10.92 -12.03 -8.44
N TRP A 29 -11.31 -11.35 -9.52
CA TRP A 29 -10.41 -11.12 -10.65
C TRP A 29 -9.20 -10.27 -10.26
N ARG A 30 -9.36 -9.30 -9.35
CA ARG A 30 -8.26 -8.48 -8.81
C ARG A 30 -7.29 -9.32 -8.02
N LEU A 31 -7.78 -10.24 -7.18
CA LEU A 31 -6.91 -11.16 -6.42
C LEU A 31 -6.10 -12.09 -7.32
N ILE A 32 -6.64 -12.51 -8.45
CA ILE A 32 -5.92 -13.31 -9.43
C ILE A 32 -4.76 -12.50 -10.04
N ILE A 33 -5.03 -11.24 -10.42
CA ILE A 33 -4.03 -10.38 -11.08
C ILE A 33 -3.19 -9.53 -10.11
N HIS A 34 -3.41 -9.63 -8.81
CA HIS A 34 -2.66 -8.86 -7.80
C HIS A 34 -1.15 -8.99 -8.06
N ASP A 35 -0.43 -7.88 -8.19
CA ASP A 35 1.01 -7.88 -8.44
C ASP A 35 1.45 -8.65 -9.70
N TRP A 36 0.63 -8.67 -10.75
CA TRP A 36 0.99 -9.35 -12.01
C TRP A 36 2.26 -8.78 -12.64
N SER A 37 2.57 -7.51 -12.40
CA SER A 37 3.78 -6.87 -12.92
C SER A 37 5.08 -7.48 -12.36
N LYS A 38 5.02 -8.21 -11.22
CA LYS A 38 6.17 -8.95 -10.64
C LYS A 38 6.76 -10.00 -11.58
N PHE A 39 5.97 -10.47 -12.55
CA PHE A 39 6.42 -11.44 -13.55
C PHE A 39 7.03 -10.79 -14.79
N THR A 40 7.02 -9.46 -14.90
CA THR A 40 7.72 -8.75 -15.98
C THR A 40 9.24 -8.85 -15.79
N PRO A 41 10.05 -8.80 -16.87
CA PRO A 41 11.51 -8.79 -16.74
C PRO A 41 12.04 -7.69 -15.81
N THR A 42 11.45 -6.49 -15.88
CA THR A 42 11.88 -5.34 -15.07
C THR A 42 11.81 -5.66 -13.58
N GLU A 43 10.69 -6.22 -13.10
CA GLU A 43 10.51 -6.52 -11.68
C GLU A 43 11.14 -7.86 -11.27
N LEU A 44 10.93 -8.92 -12.05
CA LEU A 44 11.40 -10.25 -11.68
C LEU A 44 12.91 -10.26 -11.43
N PHE A 45 13.68 -9.66 -12.35
CA PHE A 45 15.12 -9.60 -12.20
C PHE A 45 15.55 -8.55 -11.17
N GLY A 46 14.93 -7.37 -11.14
CA GLY A 46 15.30 -6.32 -10.17
C GLY A 46 15.09 -6.74 -8.72
N TYR A 47 13.98 -7.40 -8.40
CA TYR A 47 13.74 -7.92 -7.05
C TYR A 47 14.63 -9.10 -6.72
N ALA A 48 14.84 -10.04 -7.65
CA ALA A 48 15.71 -11.20 -7.41
C ALA A 48 17.16 -10.78 -7.18
N ASP A 49 17.67 -9.81 -7.94
CA ASP A 49 19.04 -9.30 -7.79
C ASP A 49 19.21 -8.56 -6.46
N ASN A 50 18.25 -7.71 -6.08
CA ASN A 50 18.26 -7.03 -4.78
C ASN A 50 18.24 -8.03 -3.62
N ALA A 51 17.38 -9.05 -3.69
CA ALA A 51 17.33 -10.13 -2.70
C ALA A 51 18.62 -11.00 -2.70
N GLY A 52 19.33 -11.05 -3.83
CA GLY A 52 20.63 -11.69 -3.98
C GLY A 52 21.82 -10.87 -3.46
N GLY A 53 21.59 -9.64 -2.98
CA GLY A 53 22.63 -8.75 -2.47
C GLY A 53 23.33 -7.92 -3.55
N SER A 54 22.70 -7.71 -4.71
CA SER A 54 23.25 -6.84 -5.76
C SER A 54 23.49 -5.41 -5.26
N THR A 55 24.58 -4.81 -5.73
CA THR A 55 24.92 -3.40 -5.48
C THR A 55 24.32 -2.44 -6.50
N ASP A 56 23.67 -2.97 -7.56
CA ASP A 56 22.99 -2.17 -8.58
C ASP A 56 21.69 -1.57 -8.04
N LYS A 57 21.81 -0.38 -7.44
CA LYS A 57 20.68 0.36 -6.86
C LYS A 57 19.75 0.96 -7.92
N GLU A 58 20.25 1.23 -9.12
CA GLU A 58 19.43 1.80 -10.21
C GLU A 58 18.44 0.77 -10.73
N ARG A 59 18.89 -0.48 -10.96
CA ARG A 59 18.00 -1.57 -11.36
C ARG A 59 16.93 -1.84 -10.31
N TRP A 60 17.30 -1.83 -9.03
CA TRP A 60 16.35 -1.95 -7.93
C TRP A 60 15.34 -0.80 -7.94
N ALA A 61 15.80 0.45 -8.00
CA ALA A 61 14.94 1.63 -8.01
C ALA A 61 13.96 1.60 -9.18
N LYS A 62 14.42 1.22 -10.38
CA LYS A 62 13.56 1.06 -11.57
C LYS A 62 12.49 0.00 -11.37
N ALA A 63 12.84 -1.16 -10.81
CA ALA A 63 11.89 -2.22 -10.51
C ALA A 63 10.85 -1.77 -9.47
N TRP A 64 11.30 -1.07 -8.44
CA TRP A 64 10.44 -0.58 -7.38
C TRP A 64 9.47 0.51 -7.86
N LEU A 65 9.97 1.46 -8.66
CA LEU A 65 9.16 2.49 -9.30
C LEU A 65 8.09 1.88 -10.21
N HIS A 66 8.50 0.93 -11.06
CA HIS A 66 7.59 0.22 -11.98
C HIS A 66 6.47 -0.51 -11.22
N HIS A 67 6.80 -1.16 -10.10
CA HIS A 67 5.85 -1.85 -9.25
C HIS A 67 4.79 -0.90 -8.70
N PHE A 68 5.18 0.22 -8.07
CA PHE A 68 4.21 1.18 -7.53
C PHE A 68 3.31 1.78 -8.60
N HIS A 69 3.87 2.11 -9.77
CA HIS A 69 3.09 2.77 -10.82
C HIS A 69 2.16 1.83 -11.60
N LEU A 70 2.41 0.51 -11.60
CA LEU A 70 1.50 -0.46 -12.23
C LEU A 70 0.50 -1.11 -11.29
N ASN A 71 0.69 -0.97 -9.98
CA ASN A 71 -0.15 -1.62 -8.98
C ASN A 71 -0.92 -0.56 -8.16
N PRO A 72 -2.17 -0.24 -8.55
CA PRO A 72 -2.94 0.85 -7.94
C PRO A 72 -3.38 0.60 -6.49
N HIS A 73 -3.09 -0.57 -5.92
CA HIS A 73 -3.29 -0.83 -4.49
C HIS A 73 -2.16 -0.26 -3.62
N HIS A 74 -1.05 0.24 -4.19
CA HIS A 74 -0.07 0.99 -3.42
C HIS A 74 -0.47 2.45 -3.30
N SER A 75 -0.24 3.04 -2.11
CA SER A 75 -0.46 4.46 -1.87
C SER A 75 0.30 5.36 -2.85
N GLU A 76 1.53 4.97 -3.20
CA GLU A 76 2.46 5.68 -4.07
C GLU A 76 1.91 5.84 -5.49
N HIS A 77 1.02 4.96 -5.94
CA HIS A 77 0.35 5.07 -7.24
C HIS A 77 -0.53 6.32 -7.33
N HIS A 78 -1.08 6.77 -6.20
CA HIS A 78 -2.02 7.88 -6.13
C HIS A 78 -1.36 9.20 -5.76
N ILE A 79 -0.02 9.24 -5.77
CA ILE A 79 0.76 10.47 -5.63
C ILE A 79 0.86 11.12 -7.00
N LEU A 80 0.15 12.22 -7.17
CA LEU A 80 0.20 13.08 -8.34
C LEU A 80 1.19 14.22 -8.02
N SER A 81 2.41 14.18 -8.52
CA SER A 81 3.34 15.32 -8.35
C SER A 81 3.78 15.86 -9.71
N TRP A 82 3.44 17.12 -9.96
CA TRP A 82 4.22 18.05 -10.79
C TRP A 82 3.86 19.50 -10.44
N CYS A 83 4.85 20.34 -10.12
CA CYS A 83 4.68 21.79 -9.97
C CYS A 83 4.08 22.39 -11.27
N GLY A 84 2.78 22.72 -11.28
CA GLY A 84 2.22 23.51 -12.36
C GLY A 84 0.76 23.22 -12.68
N ASN A 85 -0.16 23.65 -11.81
CA ASN A 85 -1.39 24.39 -12.15
C ASN A 85 -2.26 24.45 -10.89
N LEU A 86 -2.13 25.54 -10.11
CA LEU A 86 -2.89 25.73 -8.85
C LEU A 86 -4.41 25.57 -9.04
N GLU A 87 -4.95 25.93 -10.20
CA GLU A 87 -6.38 25.85 -10.50
C GLU A 87 -6.92 24.41 -10.59
N PHE A 88 -6.10 23.44 -11.02
CA PHE A 88 -6.49 22.02 -11.07
C PHE A 88 -6.51 21.36 -9.68
N TYR A 89 -5.76 21.92 -8.73
CA TYR A 89 -5.55 21.33 -7.41
C TYR A 89 -6.60 21.77 -6.37
N ASP A 90 -7.12 22.99 -6.50
CA ASP A 90 -8.22 23.48 -5.65
C ASP A 90 -9.49 22.61 -5.78
N GLU A 91 -9.64 21.85 -6.87
CA GLU A 91 -10.76 20.94 -7.12
C GLU A 91 -10.56 19.51 -6.58
N ILE A 92 -9.32 19.10 -6.28
CA ILE A 92 -8.97 17.68 -5.98
C ILE A 92 -8.63 17.45 -4.50
N GLY A 93 -8.34 18.50 -3.73
CA GLY A 93 -8.24 18.41 -2.27
C GLY A 93 -7.35 19.50 -1.65
N GLN A 94 -7.86 20.21 -0.64
CA GLN A 94 -7.10 21.18 0.15
C GLN A 94 -6.39 20.47 1.31
N GLY A 95 -5.14 20.83 1.61
CA GLY A 95 -4.52 20.51 2.91
C GLY A 95 -3.14 19.85 2.92
N ILE A 96 -2.49 19.59 1.78
CA ILE A 96 -1.12 19.06 1.77
C ILE A 96 -0.17 20.16 1.33
N ALA A 97 0.92 20.34 2.08
CA ALA A 97 2.00 21.26 1.75
C ALA A 97 2.34 21.19 0.25
N PRO A 98 2.71 22.32 -0.41
CA PRO A 98 2.61 22.56 -1.86
C PRO A 98 3.39 21.63 -2.82
N PHE A 99 3.86 20.46 -2.39
CA PHE A 99 4.75 19.57 -3.12
C PHE A 99 4.16 18.17 -3.41
N VAL A 100 3.04 17.78 -2.78
CA VAL A 100 2.46 16.44 -2.96
C VAL A 100 0.94 16.54 -3.11
N THR A 101 0.42 16.32 -4.32
CA THR A 101 -1.03 16.14 -4.51
C THR A 101 -1.34 14.66 -4.41
N LEU A 102 -2.33 14.32 -3.59
CA LEU A 102 -2.82 12.96 -3.45
C LEU A 102 -4.17 12.83 -4.11
N ARG A 103 -4.41 11.70 -4.78
CA ARG A 103 -5.74 11.34 -5.27
C ARG A 103 -6.38 10.34 -4.32
N PRO A 104 -7.71 10.37 -4.15
CA PRO A 104 -8.40 9.32 -3.41
C PRO A 104 -8.20 7.97 -4.10
N MET A 105 -7.83 6.96 -3.32
CA MET A 105 -7.70 5.58 -3.77
C MET A 105 -9.11 4.95 -3.78
N PRO A 106 -9.59 4.44 -4.92
CA PRO A 106 -10.86 3.73 -4.98
C PRO A 106 -10.95 2.57 -3.97
N GLU A 107 -12.13 2.36 -3.38
CA GLU A 107 -12.36 1.36 -2.31
C GLU A 107 -11.86 -0.06 -2.66
N THR A 108 -12.01 -0.48 -3.92
CA THR A 108 -11.48 -1.78 -4.38
C THR A 108 -9.98 -1.91 -4.14
N TYR A 109 -9.21 -0.85 -4.36
CA TYR A 109 -7.76 -0.84 -4.16
C TYR A 109 -7.38 -0.66 -2.70
N VAL A 110 -8.20 0.05 -1.90
CA VAL A 110 -8.02 0.11 -0.44
C VAL A 110 -8.16 -1.29 0.17
N ARG A 111 -9.19 -2.04 -0.25
CA ARG A 111 -9.39 -3.43 0.18
C ARG A 111 -8.24 -4.35 -0.26
N GLU A 112 -7.71 -4.14 -1.47
CA GLU A 112 -6.55 -4.88 -2.00
C GLU A 112 -5.27 -4.53 -1.22
N MET A 113 -5.06 -3.25 -0.90
CA MET A 113 -3.94 -2.75 -0.10
C MET A 113 -3.92 -3.38 1.29
N ILE A 114 -5.07 -3.41 1.97
CA ILE A 114 -5.19 -4.04 3.29
C ILE A 114 -4.89 -5.54 3.18
N ALA A 115 -5.39 -6.23 2.15
CA ALA A 115 -5.08 -7.64 1.92
C ALA A 115 -3.58 -7.90 1.66
N ASP A 116 -2.91 -6.97 0.96
CA ASP A 116 -1.46 -6.99 0.71
C ASP A 116 -0.66 -6.84 2.02
N MET A 117 -1.04 -5.89 2.88
CA MET A 117 -0.46 -5.70 4.22
C MET A 117 -0.66 -6.93 5.11
N MET A 118 -1.85 -7.54 5.07
CA MET A 118 -2.18 -8.78 5.79
C MET A 118 -1.30 -9.95 5.33
N ALA A 119 -1.11 -10.10 4.02
CA ALA A 119 -0.25 -11.13 3.46
C ALA A 119 1.22 -10.94 3.84
N THR A 120 1.70 -9.69 3.85
CA THR A 120 3.04 -9.33 4.32
C THR A 120 3.22 -9.67 5.79
N SER A 121 2.25 -9.30 6.63
CA SER A 121 2.26 -9.64 8.06
C SER A 121 2.26 -11.15 8.29
N LYS A 122 1.47 -11.90 7.48
CA LYS A 122 1.45 -13.37 7.56
C LYS A 122 2.81 -13.98 7.29
N ARG A 123 3.58 -13.39 6.39
CA ARG A 123 4.93 -13.84 6.06
C ARG A 123 5.98 -13.46 7.10
N VAL A 124 5.90 -12.26 7.66
CA VAL A 124 6.91 -11.72 8.58
C VAL A 124 6.70 -12.26 10.01
N ILE A 125 5.46 -12.23 10.50
CA ILE A 125 5.13 -12.56 11.90
C ILE A 125 4.21 -13.79 12.04
N GLY A 126 3.79 -14.41 10.94
CA GLY A 126 2.95 -15.62 10.99
C GLY A 126 1.46 -15.35 11.25
N SER A 127 1.04 -14.09 11.34
CA SER A 127 -0.36 -13.66 11.59
C SER A 127 -0.85 -12.71 10.49
N TYR A 128 -2.15 -12.73 10.19
CA TYR A 128 -2.78 -11.74 9.30
C TYR A 128 -3.08 -10.41 10.01
N ASP A 129 -2.78 -10.30 11.30
CA ASP A 129 -2.82 -9.04 12.04
C ASP A 129 -1.78 -8.05 11.48
N ILE A 130 -2.25 -6.87 11.05
CA ILE A 130 -1.41 -5.85 10.42
C ILE A 130 -0.94 -4.75 11.37
N ALA A 131 -1.30 -4.80 12.65
CA ALA A 131 -0.93 -3.76 13.62
C ALA A 131 0.58 -3.49 13.67
N HIS A 132 1.38 -4.57 13.68
CA HIS A 132 2.84 -4.46 13.67
C HIS A 132 3.36 -3.75 12.41
N TRP A 133 2.81 -4.09 11.24
CA TRP A 133 3.21 -3.50 9.97
C TRP A 133 2.83 -2.01 9.91
N LEU A 134 1.62 -1.67 10.35
CA LEU A 134 1.10 -0.30 10.34
C LEU A 134 1.91 0.61 11.27
N ASN A 135 2.27 0.15 12.48
CA ASN A 135 3.14 0.92 13.38
C ASN A 135 4.50 1.28 12.75
N GLN A 136 5.04 0.40 11.91
CA GLN A 136 6.36 0.59 11.31
C GLN A 136 6.31 1.40 10.01
N ASN A 137 5.23 1.29 9.25
CA ASN A 137 5.16 1.79 7.87
C ASN A 137 4.11 2.87 7.68
N GLY A 138 3.03 2.84 8.46
CA GLY A 138 1.96 3.82 8.43
C GLY A 138 2.45 5.27 8.47
N PRO A 139 3.30 5.67 9.44
CA PRO A 139 3.83 7.04 9.50
C PRO A 139 4.61 7.51 8.26
N LYS A 140 4.96 6.60 7.33
CA LYS A 140 5.67 6.90 6.08
C LYS A 140 4.71 6.98 4.88
N MET A 141 3.46 6.58 5.05
CA MET A 141 2.46 6.57 3.99
C MET A 141 1.90 7.97 3.76
N HIS A 142 1.75 8.33 2.50
CA HIS A 142 1.05 9.56 2.09
C HIS A 142 -0.31 9.13 1.53
N LEU A 143 -1.38 9.48 2.23
CA LEU A 143 -2.75 9.05 1.92
C LEU A 143 -3.69 10.25 1.87
N HIS A 144 -4.61 10.24 0.91
CA HIS A 144 -5.72 11.19 0.83
C HIS A 144 -6.74 10.92 1.94
N ASP A 145 -7.42 11.94 2.45
CA ASP A 145 -8.37 11.83 3.57
C ASP A 145 -9.51 10.83 3.30
N GLU A 146 -10.04 10.81 2.07
CA GLU A 146 -11.03 9.79 1.67
C GLU A 146 -10.46 8.37 1.70
N THR A 147 -9.19 8.19 1.33
CA THR A 147 -8.51 6.89 1.42
C THR A 147 -8.39 6.46 2.87
N ILE A 148 -8.05 7.40 3.76
CA ILE A 148 -7.97 7.19 5.21
C ILE A 148 -9.34 6.75 5.76
N ALA A 149 -10.42 7.45 5.39
CA ALA A 149 -11.78 7.10 5.80
C ALA A 149 -12.20 5.70 5.30
N LEU A 150 -11.80 5.34 4.08
CA LEU A 150 -12.03 3.99 3.54
C LEU A 150 -11.22 2.92 4.27
N ILE A 151 -9.98 3.20 4.66
CA ILE A 151 -9.18 2.28 5.48
C ILE A 151 -9.90 2.01 6.80
N ASP A 152 -10.29 3.06 7.53
CA ASP A 152 -11.02 2.93 8.80
C ASP A 152 -12.30 2.09 8.65
N LYS A 153 -13.10 2.37 7.62
CA LYS A 153 -14.30 1.59 7.27
C LYS A 153 -13.97 0.10 7.09
N VAL A 154 -13.02 -0.23 6.22
CA VAL A 154 -12.69 -1.63 5.89
C VAL A 154 -12.07 -2.36 7.09
N MET A 155 -11.24 -1.68 7.88
CA MET A 155 -10.64 -2.25 9.08
C MET A 155 -11.71 -2.64 10.12
N LYS A 156 -12.72 -1.78 10.33
CA LYS A 156 -13.88 -2.10 11.17
C LYS A 156 -14.67 -3.30 10.64
N GLU A 157 -14.90 -3.38 9.33
CA GLU A 157 -15.61 -4.50 8.70
C GLU A 157 -14.92 -5.85 8.93
N ILE A 158 -13.59 -5.89 8.92
CA ILE A 158 -12.81 -7.12 9.14
C ILE A 158 -12.50 -7.39 10.61
N GLY A 159 -13.10 -6.64 11.53
CA GLY A 159 -13.09 -6.92 12.97
C GLY A 159 -12.04 -6.18 13.80
N TYR A 160 -11.36 -5.17 13.25
CA TYR A 160 -10.53 -4.27 14.07
C TYR A 160 -11.43 -3.31 14.83
N ALA A 161 -11.31 -3.32 16.15
CA ALA A 161 -12.33 -2.75 17.04
C ALA A 161 -12.31 -1.22 17.17
N THR A 162 -11.47 -0.52 16.40
CA THR A 162 -10.97 0.88 16.57
C THR A 162 -9.66 0.98 17.35
N TYR A 163 -8.74 1.84 16.87
CA TYR A 163 -7.54 2.47 17.49
C TYR A 163 -6.62 1.73 18.50
N THR A 164 -6.81 0.45 18.85
CA THR A 164 -6.13 -0.12 20.03
C THR A 164 -5.66 -1.58 19.93
N ASP A 165 -5.72 -2.23 18.76
CA ASP A 165 -5.17 -3.60 18.60
C ASP A 165 -3.63 -3.57 18.50
N ASN A 166 -2.94 -2.99 19.49
CA ASN A 166 -1.49 -2.74 19.50
C ASN A 166 -0.98 -1.88 18.33
N CYS A 167 -1.86 -1.12 17.68
CA CYS A 167 -1.47 -0.20 16.63
C CYS A 167 -1.64 1.24 17.12
N ASP A 168 -0.59 2.04 17.04
CA ASP A 168 -0.67 3.48 17.21
C ASP A 168 -1.19 4.06 15.89
N TRP A 169 -2.43 4.53 15.90
CA TRP A 169 -3.12 5.07 14.72
C TRP A 169 -3.03 6.60 14.64
N THR A 170 -2.30 7.24 15.55
CA THR A 170 -2.13 8.71 15.58
C THR A 170 -1.46 9.26 14.32
N TRP A 171 -0.77 8.42 13.54
CA TRP A 171 -0.20 8.84 12.25
C TRP A 171 -1.24 8.98 11.14
N ILE A 172 -2.39 8.30 11.24
CA ILE A 172 -3.49 8.48 10.28
C ILE A 172 -4.36 9.67 10.68
N TRP A 173 -4.61 9.84 11.97
CA TRP A 173 -5.36 10.97 12.53
C TRP A 173 -4.50 11.65 13.59
N PRO A 174 -3.49 12.44 13.18
CA PRO A 174 -2.81 13.30 14.14
C PRO A 174 -3.92 14.16 14.74
N GLU A 175 -4.03 14.14 16.07
CA GLU A 175 -5.12 14.75 16.82
C GLU A 175 -5.67 15.97 16.08
N ILE A 176 -6.94 15.91 15.67
CA ILE A 176 -7.69 17.13 15.37
C ILE A 176 -7.73 17.86 16.70
N THR A 177 -6.67 18.60 17.01
CA THR A 177 -6.69 19.56 18.09
C THR A 177 -7.83 20.51 17.74
N ALA A 178 -8.65 20.87 18.73
CA ALA A 178 -9.83 21.72 18.54
C ALA A 178 -9.53 23.13 17.98
N GLU A 179 -8.32 23.37 17.48
CA GLU A 179 -7.78 24.63 16.97
C GLU A 179 -7.72 24.69 15.43
N THR A 180 -7.95 23.59 14.70
CA THR A 180 -7.93 23.59 13.22
C THR A 180 -9.31 23.65 12.55
N THR A 181 -10.37 23.97 13.29
CA THR A 181 -11.63 24.42 12.69
C THR A 181 -11.62 25.96 12.62
N ILE A 182 -11.21 26.51 11.49
CA ILE A 182 -11.50 27.90 11.07
C ILE A 182 -12.42 27.83 9.85
#